data_AF-A0A267DJY3-F1
#
_entry.id   AF-A0A267DJY3-F1
#
_cell.length_a   1.000
_cell.length_b   1.000
_cell.length_c   1.000
_cell.angle_alpha   90.00
_cell.angle_beta   90.00
_cell.angle_gamma   90.00
#
_symmetry.space_group_name_H-M   'P 1'
#
loop_
_entity.id
_entity.type
_entity.pdbx_description
1 polymer ?
#
loop_
_entity_poly.entity_id
_entity_poly.type
_entity_poly.pdbx_seq_one_letter_code
_entity_poly.pdbx_strand_id
1 'polypeptide(L)'
;MKALQSDNRQRHLMFHLALLFCCVAMVTYFLAFVSPHWLESQPEYHSHFLRIGLWEVCFDGYLHPTDYVSKAYFGCWYIYFPEFSRISGWLIPPWYYAVQMLGIVAFISILLSTIAMGSQFVRVLNRDSKRWLRANTIFHLLAGACIAFQLIVMAIQSRDRRWMPRPDQNRLGFAYAMALIACLACTFTVGFLAMMYIKEDEEQLVFSDVTDAGPDIGAAAASQPMGGYGGASGQDKFMEAGGGRYFVGGGGQSDSAV
;
A
#
# COMPACT_ATOMS: atom_id res chain seq x y z
N MET A 1 -20.19 -29.15 2.69
CA MET A 1 -19.53 -28.78 3.97
C MET A 1 -17.99 -28.85 3.91
N LYS A 2 -17.37 -29.99 3.56
CA LYS A 2 -15.89 -30.10 3.51
C LYS A 2 -15.20 -29.10 2.56
N ALA A 3 -15.77 -28.85 1.37
CA ALA A 3 -15.24 -27.90 0.40
C ALA A 3 -15.24 -26.43 0.89
N LEU A 4 -16.32 -25.98 1.53
CA LEU A 4 -16.40 -24.63 2.11
C LEU A 4 -15.39 -24.44 3.27
N GLN A 5 -15.15 -25.50 4.05
CA GLN A 5 -14.20 -25.45 5.16
C GLN A 5 -12.74 -25.44 4.69
N SER A 6 -12.40 -26.15 3.60
CA SER A 6 -11.08 -26.05 2.97
C SER A 6 -10.85 -24.68 2.35
N ASP A 7 -11.90 -24.10 1.76
CA ASP A 7 -11.85 -22.82 1.09
C ASP A 7 -11.50 -21.68 2.05
N ASN A 8 -12.24 -21.61 3.17
CA ASN A 8 -12.02 -20.60 4.22
C ASN A 8 -10.62 -20.75 4.84
N ARG A 9 -10.16 -21.99 5.07
CA ARG A 9 -8.80 -22.26 5.58
C ARG A 9 -7.72 -21.71 4.65
N GLN A 10 -7.90 -21.84 3.34
CA GLN A 10 -6.94 -21.33 2.35
C GLN A 10 -6.89 -19.80 2.35
N ARG A 11 -8.04 -19.11 2.40
CA ARG A 11 -8.10 -17.63 2.50
C ARG A 11 -7.39 -17.12 3.75
N HIS A 12 -7.64 -17.77 4.89
CA HIS A 12 -6.94 -17.46 6.14
C HIS A 12 -5.43 -17.69 6.01
N LEU A 13 -4.98 -18.81 5.45
CA LEU A 13 -3.56 -19.08 5.25
C LEU A 13 -2.87 -18.01 4.39
N MET A 14 -3.47 -17.65 3.25
CA MET A 14 -2.96 -16.61 2.35
C MET A 14 -2.80 -15.26 3.07
N PHE A 15 -3.79 -14.86 3.87
CA PHE A 15 -3.70 -13.62 4.65
C PHE A 15 -2.57 -13.65 5.68
N HIS A 16 -2.41 -14.76 6.43
CA HIS A 16 -1.32 -14.87 7.41
C HIS A 16 0.06 -14.84 6.75
N LEU A 17 0.20 -15.49 5.58
CA LEU A 17 1.44 -15.43 4.80
C LEU A 17 1.71 -14.00 4.30
N ALA A 18 0.70 -13.31 3.76
CA ALA A 18 0.82 -11.91 3.36
C ALA A 18 1.25 -11.02 4.53
N LEU A 19 0.65 -11.19 5.71
CA LEU A 19 1.00 -10.44 6.91
C LEU A 19 2.43 -10.74 7.38
N LEU A 20 2.86 -12.01 7.33
CA LEU A 20 4.23 -12.40 7.66
C LEU A 20 5.24 -11.67 6.76
N PHE A 21 5.06 -11.73 5.44
CA PHE A 21 5.95 -11.06 4.50
C PHE A 21 5.87 -9.53 4.61
N CYS A 22 4.71 -8.96 4.92
CA CYS A 22 4.55 -7.54 5.23
C CYS A 22 5.41 -7.13 6.43
N CYS A 23 5.35 -7.88 7.54
CA CYS A 23 6.19 -7.64 8.72
C CYS A 23 7.68 -7.80 8.42
N VAL A 24 8.07 -8.82 7.64
CA VAL A 24 9.46 -8.99 7.19
C VAL A 24 9.90 -7.79 6.35
N ALA A 25 9.09 -7.34 5.39
CA ALA A 25 9.39 -6.16 4.59
C ALA A 25 9.58 -4.91 5.47
N MET A 26 8.70 -4.69 6.45
CA MET A 26 8.79 -3.56 7.37
C MET A 26 10.09 -3.58 8.20
N VAL A 27 10.39 -4.70 8.85
CA VAL A 27 11.57 -4.80 9.72
C VAL A 27 12.86 -4.70 8.91
N THR A 28 12.95 -5.42 7.79
CA THR A 28 14.15 -5.42 6.97
C THR A 28 14.38 -4.07 6.29
N TYR A 29 13.31 -3.42 5.82
CA TYR A 29 13.44 -2.10 5.23
C TYR A 29 13.73 -1.01 6.27
N PHE A 30 13.16 -1.09 7.47
CA PHE A 30 13.52 -0.19 8.57
C PHE A 30 15.02 -0.26 8.87
N LEU A 31 15.58 -1.48 8.97
CA LEU A 31 17.02 -1.68 9.18
C LEU A 31 17.85 -1.11 8.03
N ALA A 32 17.43 -1.32 6.78
CA ALA A 32 18.08 -0.69 5.63
C ALA A 32 18.00 0.85 5.69
N PHE A 33 16.85 1.38 6.09
CA PHE A 33 16.57 2.81 6.10
C PHE A 33 17.44 3.58 7.09
N VAL A 34 17.67 3.02 8.29
CA VAL A 34 18.44 3.69 9.36
C VAL A 34 19.92 3.34 9.37
N SER A 35 20.32 2.23 8.74
CA SER A 35 21.69 1.73 8.84
C SER A 35 22.68 2.53 7.97
N PRO A 36 23.89 2.85 8.50
CA PRO A 36 24.95 3.53 7.75
C PRO A 36 25.73 2.61 6.80
N HIS A 37 25.25 1.39 6.53
CA HIS A 37 25.98 0.34 5.80
C HIS A 37 25.39 0.03 4.41
N TRP A 38 25.09 1.06 3.61
CA TRP A 38 24.68 0.85 2.22
C TRP A 38 25.89 0.54 1.33
N LEU A 39 26.96 1.30 1.52
CA LEU A 39 28.25 1.10 0.88
C LEU A 39 29.34 1.27 1.93
N GLU A 40 30.29 0.35 1.97
CA GLU A 40 31.37 0.35 2.95
C GLU A 40 32.70 0.02 2.27
N SER A 41 33.79 0.62 2.75
CA SER A 41 35.13 0.26 2.33
C SER A 41 35.51 -1.10 2.92
N GLN A 42 36.24 -1.89 2.14
CA GLN A 42 36.87 -3.11 2.61
C GLN A 42 37.94 -2.79 3.67
N PRO A 43 37.92 -3.47 4.83
CA PRO A 43 38.83 -3.16 5.94
C PRO A 43 40.31 -3.37 5.58
N GLU A 44 40.61 -4.20 4.60
CA GLU A 44 41.96 -4.55 4.16
C GLU A 44 42.73 -3.37 3.55
N TYR A 45 42.03 -2.37 3.01
CA TYR A 45 42.65 -1.27 2.26
C TYR A 45 42.87 0.01 3.08
N HIS A 46 42.47 0.03 4.36
CA HIS A 46 42.58 1.18 5.27
C HIS A 46 42.21 2.51 4.57
N SER A 47 40.99 2.56 4.02
CA SER A 47 40.52 3.73 3.28
C SER A 47 40.01 4.83 4.21
N HIS A 48 40.21 6.09 3.80
CA HIS A 48 39.71 7.25 4.54
C HIS A 48 38.18 7.39 4.46
N PHE A 49 37.55 6.81 3.43
CA PHE A 49 36.10 6.61 3.40
C PHE A 49 35.79 5.28 4.07
N LEU A 50 34.94 5.29 5.10
CA LEU A 50 34.60 4.07 5.84
C LEU A 50 33.29 3.45 5.37
N ARG A 51 32.21 4.24 5.43
CA ARG A 51 30.86 3.78 5.08
C ARG A 51 29.90 4.94 4.86
N ILE A 52 28.85 4.68 4.10
CA ILE A 52 27.73 5.59 3.89
C ILE A 52 26.43 4.80 3.94
N GLY A 53 25.44 5.36 4.63
CA GLY A 53 24.04 5.00 4.50
C GLY A 53 23.22 6.18 4.00
N LEU A 54 21.90 6.03 3.99
CA LEU A 54 20.99 7.04 3.46
C LEU A 54 21.13 8.39 4.18
N TRP A 55 21.34 8.36 5.50
CA TRP A 55 21.31 9.55 6.35
C TRP A 55 22.65 9.88 7.02
N GLU A 56 23.57 8.93 7.12
CA GLU A 56 24.83 9.08 7.85
C GLU A 56 26.00 8.62 6.99
N VAL A 57 27.12 9.34 7.09
CA VAL A 57 28.39 8.97 6.47
C VAL A 57 29.51 8.99 7.51
N CYS A 58 30.47 8.08 7.38
CA CYS A 58 31.63 7.98 8.24
C CYS A 58 32.94 8.14 7.46
N PHE A 59 33.82 9.01 7.96
CA PHE A 59 35.15 9.25 7.41
C PHE A 59 36.23 9.06 8.49
N ASP A 60 37.44 8.73 8.04
CA ASP A 60 38.65 8.65 8.85
C ASP A 60 39.79 9.44 8.19
N GLY A 61 39.80 10.74 8.41
CA GLY A 61 40.81 11.64 7.86
C GLY A 61 40.71 11.82 6.35
N TYR A 62 39.49 11.81 5.80
CA TYR A 62 39.29 12.03 4.36
C TYR A 62 39.54 13.49 4.00
N LEU A 63 40.45 13.74 3.04
CA LEU A 63 40.68 15.05 2.44
C LEU A 63 40.07 15.06 1.04
N HIS A 64 39.10 15.94 0.81
CA HIS A 64 38.46 16.03 -0.49
C HIS A 64 39.29 16.89 -1.45
N PRO A 65 39.63 16.42 -2.68
CA PRO A 65 40.55 17.12 -3.57
C PRO A 65 40.12 18.53 -4.00
N THR A 66 38.82 18.81 -3.98
CA THR A 66 38.29 20.13 -4.36
C THR A 66 38.17 21.11 -3.19
N ASP A 67 38.47 20.68 -1.95
CA ASP A 67 38.48 21.58 -0.79
C ASP A 67 39.84 22.30 -0.69
N TYR A 68 39.85 23.59 -1.04
CA TYR A 68 41.04 24.44 -0.99
C TYR A 68 41.61 24.63 0.43
N VAL A 69 40.78 24.41 1.47
CA VAL A 69 41.21 24.46 2.88
C VAL A 69 41.90 23.15 3.30
N SER A 70 41.81 22.09 2.47
CA SER A 70 42.36 20.75 2.77
C SER A 70 41.91 20.23 4.13
N LYS A 71 40.63 20.46 4.48
CA LYS A 71 40.09 20.02 5.76
C LYS A 71 39.94 18.49 5.75
N ALA A 72 40.44 17.85 6.81
CA ALA A 72 40.27 16.42 7.04
C ALA A 72 38.93 16.16 7.76
N TYR A 73 38.13 15.26 7.21
CA TYR A 73 36.83 14.86 7.76
C TYR A 73 36.97 13.60 8.63
N PHE A 74 36.42 13.63 9.84
CA PHE A 74 36.49 12.54 10.82
C PHE A 74 35.15 12.24 11.46
N GLY A 75 34.95 10.96 11.80
CA GLY A 75 33.79 10.47 12.53
C GLY A 75 32.58 10.21 11.65
N CYS A 76 31.49 9.82 12.31
CA CYS A 76 30.20 9.54 11.70
C CYS A 76 29.25 10.70 11.97
N TRP A 77 28.72 11.29 10.91
CA TRP A 77 27.83 12.45 11.02
C TRP A 77 26.67 12.32 10.06
N TYR A 78 25.57 12.98 10.44
CA TYR A 78 24.44 13.17 9.54
C TYR A 78 24.88 13.84 8.24
N ILE A 79 24.41 13.34 7.10
CA ILE A 79 24.92 13.70 5.78
C ILE A 79 24.66 15.18 5.42
N TYR A 80 23.63 15.80 6.00
CA TYR A 80 23.32 17.23 5.84
C TYR A 80 23.86 18.10 7.00
N PHE A 81 24.76 17.57 7.83
CA PHE A 81 25.36 18.35 8.91
C PHE A 81 26.22 19.50 8.33
N PRO A 82 26.25 20.71 8.95
CA PRO A 82 26.95 21.88 8.40
C PRO A 82 28.44 21.67 8.10
N GLU A 83 29.07 20.71 8.79
CA GLU A 83 30.44 20.27 8.57
C GLU A 83 30.71 19.90 7.09
N PHE A 84 29.74 19.25 6.44
CA PHE A 84 29.85 18.80 5.06
C PHE A 84 29.39 19.81 4.02
N SER A 85 29.03 21.04 4.44
CA SER A 85 28.53 22.09 3.53
C SER A 85 29.41 22.28 2.27
N ARG A 86 30.73 22.25 2.42
CA ARG A 86 31.70 22.39 1.31
C ARG A 86 31.71 21.22 0.33
N ILE A 87 31.46 19.99 0.79
CA ILE A 87 31.49 18.78 -0.03
C ILE A 87 30.08 18.25 -0.36
N SER A 88 29.04 18.94 0.09
CA SER A 88 27.65 18.49 0.02
C SER A 88 27.18 18.17 -1.40
N GLY A 89 27.58 18.98 -2.39
CA GLY A 89 27.23 18.75 -3.80
C GLY A 89 27.87 17.49 -4.40
N TRP A 90 29.01 17.06 -3.89
CA TRP A 90 29.66 15.80 -4.27
C TRP A 90 29.10 14.62 -3.47
N LEU A 91 28.92 14.79 -2.17
CA LEU A 91 28.47 13.75 -1.25
C LEU A 91 27.01 13.35 -1.51
N ILE A 92 26.15 14.33 -1.80
CA ILE A 92 24.71 14.18 -2.03
C ILE A 92 24.37 14.64 -3.46
N PRO A 93 24.79 13.89 -4.50
CA PRO A 93 24.41 14.22 -5.85
C PRO A 93 22.89 14.09 -6.04
N PRO A 94 22.28 14.74 -7.05
CA PRO A 94 20.83 14.76 -7.22
C PRO A 94 20.16 13.38 -7.27
N TRP A 95 20.84 12.38 -7.85
CA TRP A 95 20.34 11.01 -7.89
C TRP A 95 20.32 10.36 -6.49
N TYR A 96 21.28 10.69 -5.61
CA TYR A 96 21.32 10.15 -4.25
C TYR A 96 20.24 10.78 -3.38
N TYR A 97 19.99 12.08 -3.59
CA TYR A 97 18.83 12.75 -3.02
C TYR A 97 17.51 12.08 -3.45
N ALA A 98 17.36 11.71 -4.73
CA ALA A 98 16.20 10.97 -5.20
C ALA A 98 16.06 9.59 -4.55
N VAL A 99 17.17 8.87 -4.35
CA VAL A 99 17.21 7.61 -3.59
C VAL A 99 16.67 7.80 -2.17
N GLN A 100 17.07 8.87 -1.46
CA GLN A 100 16.58 9.16 -0.11
C GLN A 100 15.08 9.48 -0.08
N MET A 101 14.57 10.30 -1.02
CA MET A 101 13.16 10.68 -1.06
C MET A 101 12.26 9.48 -1.38
N LEU A 102 12.64 8.66 -2.37
CA LEU A 102 11.97 7.39 -2.64
C LEU A 102 12.08 6.43 -1.47
N GLY A 103 13.19 6.52 -0.72
CA GLY A 103 13.42 5.85 0.53
C GLY A 103 12.31 6.09 1.56
N ILE A 104 11.97 7.36 1.77
CA ILE A 104 10.89 7.82 2.66
C ILE A 104 9.53 7.34 2.16
N VAL A 105 9.25 7.48 0.85
CA VAL A 105 7.97 7.04 0.26
C VAL A 105 7.75 5.54 0.45
N ALA A 106 8.79 4.73 0.22
CA ALA A 106 8.73 3.29 0.46
C ALA A 106 8.48 2.97 1.95
N PHE A 107 9.19 3.65 2.86
CA PHE A 107 9.07 3.41 4.30
C PHE A 107 7.65 3.71 4.79
N ILE A 108 7.10 4.87 4.42
CA ILE A 108 5.74 5.28 4.77
C ILE A 108 4.72 4.30 4.18
N SER A 109 4.89 3.88 2.93
CA SER A 109 3.96 2.95 2.27
C SER A 109 3.92 1.59 2.99
N ILE A 110 5.08 1.02 3.35
CA ILE A 110 5.15 -0.25 4.09
C ILE A 110 4.60 -0.08 5.51
N LEU A 111 4.89 1.04 6.18
CA LEU A 111 4.37 1.33 7.52
C LEU A 111 2.83 1.40 7.52
N LEU A 112 2.24 2.15 6.59
CA LEU A 112 0.78 2.26 6.45
C LEU A 112 0.14 0.90 6.16
N SER A 113 0.75 0.11 5.27
CA SER A 113 0.26 -1.24 4.97
C SER A 113 0.34 -2.16 6.18
N THR A 114 1.45 -2.12 6.93
CA THR A 114 1.64 -2.91 8.15
C THR A 114 0.58 -2.57 9.20
N ILE A 115 0.30 -1.28 9.41
CA ILE A 115 -0.75 -0.82 10.33
C ILE A 115 -2.13 -1.28 9.87
N ALA A 116 -2.45 -1.14 8.58
CA ALA A 116 -3.74 -1.57 8.03
C ALA A 116 -3.93 -3.09 8.16
N MET A 117 -2.95 -3.90 7.74
CA MET A 117 -3.01 -5.36 7.84
C MET A 117 -3.03 -5.85 9.29
N GLY A 118 -2.24 -5.21 10.18
CA GLY A 118 -2.30 -5.47 11.62
C GLY A 118 -3.69 -5.17 12.20
N SER A 119 -4.32 -4.07 11.77
CA SER A 119 -5.68 -3.70 12.20
C SER A 119 -6.75 -4.69 11.68
N GLN A 120 -6.56 -5.24 10.48
CA GLN A 120 -7.40 -6.32 9.94
C GLN A 120 -7.20 -7.64 10.71
N PHE A 121 -5.97 -7.93 11.15
CA PHE A 121 -5.66 -9.12 11.94
C PHE A 121 -6.36 -9.09 13.31
N VAL A 122 -6.34 -7.95 14.00
CA VAL A 122 -7.05 -7.76 15.29
C VAL A 122 -8.55 -7.47 15.15
N ARG A 123 -9.09 -7.53 13.92
CA ARG A 123 -10.52 -7.32 13.60
C ARG A 123 -11.05 -5.91 13.87
N VAL A 124 -10.19 -4.91 13.98
CA VAL A 124 -10.60 -3.48 14.02
C VAL A 124 -11.09 -3.04 12.65
N LEU A 125 -10.40 -3.46 11.58
CA LEU A 125 -10.84 -3.26 10.21
C LEU A 125 -11.42 -4.56 9.64
N ASN A 126 -12.44 -4.44 8.78
CA ASN A 126 -12.97 -5.60 8.08
C ASN A 126 -11.92 -6.12 7.08
N ARG A 127 -11.43 -7.33 7.33
CA ARG A 127 -10.43 -8.01 6.50
C ARG A 127 -10.96 -8.29 5.08
N ASP A 128 -12.25 -8.61 4.95
CA ASP A 128 -12.88 -8.97 3.68
C ASP A 128 -13.28 -7.73 2.84
N SER A 129 -12.85 -6.54 3.25
CA SER A 129 -13.08 -5.33 2.46
C SER A 129 -12.11 -5.26 1.28
N LYS A 130 -12.65 -5.36 0.05
CA LYS A 130 -11.90 -5.10 -1.19
C LYS A 130 -11.11 -3.80 -1.15
N ARG A 131 -11.66 -2.74 -0.54
CA ARG A 131 -10.97 -1.44 -0.43
C ARG A 131 -9.62 -1.56 0.28
N TRP A 132 -9.57 -2.24 1.43
CA TRP A 132 -8.34 -2.42 2.21
C TRP A 132 -7.37 -3.36 1.52
N LEU A 133 -7.88 -4.41 0.88
CA LEU A 133 -7.04 -5.29 0.09
C LEU A 133 -6.38 -4.53 -1.09
N ARG A 134 -7.09 -3.58 -1.73
CA ARG A 134 -6.59 -2.81 -2.89
C ARG A 134 -5.52 -1.84 -2.41
N ALA A 135 -5.82 -1.14 -1.32
CA ALA A 135 -4.90 -0.19 -0.71
C ALA A 135 -3.58 -0.85 -0.32
N ASN A 136 -3.60 -1.98 0.38
CA ASN A 136 -2.39 -2.71 0.76
C ASN A 136 -1.57 -3.19 -0.46
N THR A 137 -2.26 -3.65 -1.51
CA THR A 137 -1.60 -4.05 -2.76
C THR A 137 -0.90 -2.86 -3.42
N ILE A 138 -1.56 -1.71 -3.51
CA ILE A 138 -1.00 -0.48 -4.07
C ILE A 138 0.20 -0.01 -3.25
N PHE A 139 0.10 -0.01 -1.92
CA PHE A 139 1.20 0.40 -1.04
C PHE A 139 2.44 -0.49 -1.20
N HIS A 140 2.27 -1.82 -1.28
CA HIS A 140 3.41 -2.72 -1.50
C HIS A 140 3.98 -2.64 -2.92
N LEU A 141 3.17 -2.40 -3.95
CA LEU A 141 3.66 -2.16 -5.31
C LEU A 141 4.48 -0.87 -5.40
N LEU A 142 3.96 0.21 -4.81
CA LEU A 142 4.66 1.49 -4.74
C LEU A 142 5.99 1.36 -3.98
N ALA A 143 5.95 0.75 -2.79
CA ALA A 143 7.14 0.52 -2.00
C ALA A 143 8.16 -0.36 -2.75
N GLY A 144 7.73 -1.48 -3.33
CA GLY A 144 8.58 -2.36 -4.10
C GLY A 144 9.26 -1.66 -5.28
N ALA A 145 8.52 -0.83 -6.02
CA ALA A 145 9.07 -0.04 -7.13
C ALA A 145 10.12 0.99 -6.63
N CYS A 146 9.82 1.72 -5.56
CA CYS A 146 10.75 2.66 -4.94
C CYS A 146 12.03 1.97 -4.43
N ILE A 147 11.91 0.80 -3.79
CA ILE A 147 13.06 0.04 -3.29
C ILE A 147 13.88 -0.54 -4.44
N ALA A 148 13.22 -1.11 -5.45
CA ALA A 148 13.90 -1.61 -6.65
C ALA A 148 14.71 -0.51 -7.35
N PHE A 149 14.14 0.70 -7.48
CA PHE A 149 14.87 1.85 -8.00
C PHE A 149 16.12 2.17 -7.18
N GLN A 150 15.99 2.23 -5.85
CA GLN A 150 17.12 2.49 -4.95
C GLN A 150 18.23 1.43 -5.11
N LEU A 151 17.86 0.16 -5.15
CA LEU A 151 18.81 -0.96 -5.34
C LEU A 151 19.54 -0.84 -6.68
N ILE A 152 18.82 -0.62 -7.78
CA ILE A 152 19.40 -0.51 -9.12
C ILE A 152 20.36 0.67 -9.20
N VAL A 153 19.91 1.86 -8.80
CA VAL A 153 20.73 3.07 -8.87
C VAL A 153 21.97 2.92 -8.00
N MET A 154 21.82 2.41 -6.78
CA MET A 154 22.96 2.27 -5.87
C MET A 154 23.95 1.19 -6.34
N ALA A 155 23.48 0.10 -6.97
CA ALA A 155 24.34 -0.90 -7.58
C ALA A 155 25.18 -0.35 -8.75
N ILE A 156 24.63 0.59 -9.51
CA ILE A 156 25.33 1.25 -10.61
C ILE A 156 26.32 2.28 -10.05
N GLN A 157 25.84 3.18 -9.19
CA GLN A 157 26.60 4.33 -8.69
C GLN A 157 27.71 3.95 -7.70
N SER A 158 27.57 2.84 -6.99
CA SER A 158 28.64 2.30 -6.12
C SER A 158 29.94 2.00 -6.88
N ARG A 159 29.86 1.81 -8.20
CA ARG A 159 31.02 1.58 -9.07
C ARG A 159 31.56 2.87 -9.72
N ASP A 160 30.89 4.01 -9.53
CA ASP A 160 31.32 5.27 -10.13
C ASP A 160 32.46 5.90 -9.31
N ARG A 161 33.60 6.09 -9.98
CA ARG A 161 34.80 6.77 -9.44
C ARG A 161 34.56 8.25 -9.16
N ARG A 162 33.54 8.86 -9.77
CA ARG A 162 33.20 10.28 -9.58
C ARG A 162 32.48 10.54 -8.26
N TRP A 163 31.71 9.57 -7.78
CA TRP A 163 30.94 9.75 -6.54
C TRP A 163 31.67 9.25 -5.30
N MET A 164 32.29 8.06 -5.34
CA MET A 164 33.00 7.52 -4.18
C MET A 164 34.47 7.27 -4.49
N PRO A 165 35.39 7.60 -3.55
CA PRO A 165 36.81 7.40 -3.76
C PRO A 165 37.12 5.91 -3.79
N ARG A 166 37.95 5.48 -4.75
CA ARG A 166 38.43 4.10 -4.93
C ARG A 166 37.27 3.07 -4.84
N PRO A 167 36.31 3.09 -5.79
CA PRO A 167 35.16 2.20 -5.75
C PRO A 167 35.54 0.71 -5.85
N ASP A 168 36.74 0.40 -6.36
CA ASP A 168 37.34 -0.93 -6.35
C ASP A 168 37.60 -1.48 -4.93
N GLN A 169 37.73 -0.60 -3.95
CA GLN A 169 37.92 -0.95 -2.54
C GLN A 169 36.60 -0.95 -1.75
N ASN A 170 35.48 -0.53 -2.38
CA ASN A 170 34.19 -0.44 -1.71
C ASN A 170 33.31 -1.65 -2.05
N ARG A 171 32.46 -2.06 -1.12
CA ARG A 171 31.48 -3.13 -1.29
C ARG A 171 30.11 -2.70 -0.81
N LEU A 172 29.06 -3.26 -1.43
CA LEU A 172 27.69 -3.08 -0.96
C LEU A 172 27.57 -3.76 0.41
N GLY A 173 27.05 -3.02 1.37
CA GLY A 173 27.03 -3.42 2.77
C GLY A 173 25.74 -4.10 3.20
N PHE A 174 25.61 -4.27 4.51
CA PHE A 174 24.45 -4.91 5.15
C PHE A 174 23.12 -4.24 4.79
N ALA A 175 23.03 -2.91 4.81
CA ALA A 175 21.78 -2.19 4.57
C ALA A 175 21.24 -2.42 3.16
N TYR A 176 22.14 -2.52 2.17
CA TYR A 176 21.77 -2.84 0.79
C TYR A 176 21.14 -4.25 0.68
N ALA A 177 21.71 -5.25 1.37
CA ALA A 177 21.15 -6.60 1.43
C ALA A 177 19.77 -6.62 2.11
N MET A 178 19.60 -5.85 3.20
CA MET A 178 18.32 -5.73 3.89
C MET A 178 17.25 -5.06 3.01
N ALA A 179 17.60 -4.06 2.20
CA ALA A 179 16.71 -3.46 1.22
C ALA A 179 16.31 -4.46 0.12
N LEU A 180 17.22 -5.34 -0.32
CA LEU A 180 16.91 -6.40 -1.28
C LEU A 180 15.89 -7.41 -0.69
N ILE A 181 16.10 -7.84 0.55
CA ILE A 181 15.15 -8.73 1.23
C ILE A 181 13.79 -8.06 1.39
N ALA A 182 13.75 -6.77 1.75
CA ALA A 182 12.51 -6.02 1.84
C ALA A 182 11.77 -5.93 0.49
N CYS A 183 12.51 -5.72 -0.61
CA CYS A 183 11.95 -5.69 -1.95
C CYS A 183 11.27 -7.01 -2.31
N LEU A 184 11.95 -8.14 -2.06
CA LEU A 184 11.40 -9.48 -2.29
C LEU A 184 10.21 -9.77 -1.37
N ALA A 185 10.28 -9.36 -0.10
CA ALA A 185 9.16 -9.52 0.82
C ALA A 185 7.92 -8.72 0.34
N CYS A 186 8.10 -7.52 -0.21
CA CYS A 186 7.00 -6.77 -0.83
C CYS A 186 6.37 -7.53 -2.01
N THR A 187 7.18 -8.13 -2.90
CA THR A 187 6.64 -8.89 -4.05
C THR A 187 5.90 -10.14 -3.60
N PHE A 188 6.37 -10.86 -2.58
CA PHE A 188 5.64 -11.97 -1.99
C PHE A 188 4.33 -11.53 -1.36
N THR A 189 4.31 -10.43 -0.61
CA THR A 189 3.06 -9.88 -0.06
C THR A 189 2.06 -9.59 -1.17
N VAL A 190 2.47 -8.87 -2.22
CA VAL A 190 1.61 -8.60 -3.39
C VAL A 190 1.09 -9.89 -4.02
N GLY A 191 1.94 -10.92 -4.18
CA GLY A 191 1.53 -12.22 -4.71
C GLY A 191 0.41 -12.86 -3.89
N PHE A 192 0.54 -12.91 -2.56
CA PHE A 192 -0.53 -13.46 -1.70
C PHE A 192 -1.80 -12.62 -1.72
N LEU A 193 -1.69 -11.27 -1.75
CA LEU A 193 -2.86 -10.41 -1.87
C LEU A 193 -3.56 -10.58 -3.23
N ALA A 194 -2.81 -10.75 -4.32
CA ALA A 194 -3.33 -11.00 -5.66
C ALA A 194 -4.06 -12.36 -5.75
N MET A 195 -3.53 -13.40 -5.11
CA MET A 195 -4.22 -14.69 -5.03
C MET A 195 -5.55 -14.60 -4.27
N MET A 196 -5.62 -13.78 -3.22
CA MET A 196 -6.89 -13.51 -2.53
C MET A 196 -7.87 -12.73 -3.42
N TYR A 197 -7.37 -11.78 -4.22
CA TYR A 197 -8.17 -11.05 -5.21
C TYR A 197 -8.84 -11.96 -6.23
N ILE A 198 -8.03 -12.80 -6.88
CA ILE A 198 -8.48 -13.69 -7.95
C ILE A 198 -9.59 -14.60 -7.41
N LYS A 199 -9.38 -15.16 -6.23
CA LYS A 199 -10.36 -16.04 -5.58
C LYS A 199 -11.68 -15.32 -5.26
N GLU A 200 -11.61 -14.08 -4.78
CA GLU A 200 -12.81 -13.29 -4.47
C GLU A 200 -13.57 -12.87 -5.73
N ASP A 201 -12.86 -12.63 -6.84
CA ASP A 201 -13.50 -12.31 -8.13
C ASP A 201 -14.10 -13.56 -8.79
N GLU A 202 -13.45 -14.74 -8.68
CA GLU A 202 -14.02 -16.03 -9.09
C GLU A 202 -15.33 -16.34 -8.35
N GLU A 203 -15.37 -16.15 -7.03
CA GLU A 203 -16.58 -16.34 -6.23
C GLU A 203 -17.72 -15.41 -6.67
N GLN A 204 -17.41 -14.17 -7.07
CA GLN A 204 -18.41 -13.22 -7.56
C GLN A 204 -18.96 -13.60 -8.94
N LEU A 205 -18.12 -14.09 -9.85
CA LEU A 205 -18.54 -14.54 -11.17
C LEU A 205 -19.45 -15.77 -11.09
N VAL A 206 -19.10 -16.74 -10.23
CA VAL A 206 -19.96 -17.91 -10.00
C VAL A 206 -21.33 -17.48 -9.42
N PHE A 207 -21.35 -16.49 -8.53
CA PHE A 207 -22.60 -15.99 -7.97
C PHE A 207 -23.47 -15.24 -9.00
N SER A 208 -22.87 -14.47 -9.91
CA SER A 208 -23.63 -13.83 -11.01
C SER A 208 -24.22 -14.86 -11.96
N ASP A 209 -23.46 -15.90 -12.36
CA ASP A 209 -23.95 -16.94 -13.26
C ASP A 209 -25.15 -17.70 -12.67
N VAL A 210 -25.12 -17.99 -11.36
CA VAL A 210 -26.25 -18.63 -10.66
C VAL A 210 -27.48 -17.73 -10.59
N THR A 211 -27.26 -16.41 -10.44
CA THR A 211 -28.35 -15.44 -10.38
C THR A 211 -29.05 -15.29 -11.72
N ASP A 212 -28.28 -15.27 -12.82
CA ASP A 212 -28.78 -15.16 -14.18
C ASP A 212 -29.43 -16.46 -14.69
N ALA A 213 -29.07 -17.62 -14.11
CA ALA A 213 -29.66 -18.92 -14.42
C ALA A 213 -30.95 -19.25 -13.61
N GLY A 214 -31.40 -18.35 -12.73
CA GLY A 214 -32.66 -18.52 -11.98
C GLY A 214 -33.89 -18.52 -12.92
N PRO A 215 -35.00 -19.20 -12.57
CA PRO A 215 -36.16 -19.28 -13.44
C PRO A 215 -36.74 -17.89 -13.72
N ASP A 216 -37.03 -17.60 -15.00
CA ASP A 216 -37.71 -16.39 -15.48
C ASP A 216 -39.15 -16.29 -14.91
N ILE A 217 -39.28 -16.04 -13.61
CA ILE A 217 -40.58 -15.80 -12.96
C ILE A 217 -41.12 -14.39 -13.33
N GLY A 218 -40.29 -13.54 -13.96
CA GLY A 218 -40.65 -12.18 -14.37
C GLY A 218 -41.28 -12.04 -15.76
N ALA A 219 -41.12 -13.02 -16.66
CA ALA A 219 -41.58 -12.88 -18.05
C ALA A 219 -43.04 -13.33 -18.28
N ALA A 220 -43.60 -14.14 -17.37
CA ALA A 220 -44.95 -14.69 -17.52
C ALA A 220 -46.09 -13.76 -17.03
N ALA A 221 -45.78 -12.66 -16.34
CA ALA A 221 -46.78 -11.75 -15.79
C ALA A 221 -47.16 -10.58 -16.73
N ALA A 222 -46.51 -10.44 -17.88
CA ALA A 222 -46.68 -9.29 -18.78
C ALA A 222 -47.49 -9.57 -20.07
N SER A 223 -48.20 -10.69 -20.15
CA SER A 223 -49.04 -11.00 -21.33
C SER A 223 -50.42 -11.54 -20.94
N GLN A 224 -51.34 -10.64 -20.60
CA GLN A 224 -52.76 -10.89 -20.88
C GLN A 224 -53.33 -9.69 -21.68
N PRO A 225 -53.87 -9.91 -22.89
CA PRO A 225 -54.44 -8.85 -23.70
C PRO A 225 -55.90 -8.57 -23.31
N MET A 226 -56.29 -7.31 -23.51
CA MET A 226 -57.66 -6.79 -23.43
C MET A 226 -58.63 -7.51 -24.40
N GLY A 227 -59.84 -7.81 -23.92
CA GLY A 227 -61.01 -8.16 -24.73
C GLY A 227 -62.30 -7.94 -23.93
N GLY A 228 -63.14 -7.00 -24.35
CA GLY A 228 -64.44 -6.71 -23.73
C GLY A 228 -65.62 -7.34 -24.45
N TYR A 229 -66.74 -7.58 -23.73
CA TYR A 229 -68.14 -7.26 -24.09
C TYR A 229 -69.14 -7.84 -23.06
N GLY A 230 -70.02 -6.98 -22.53
CA GLY A 230 -71.46 -7.25 -22.28
C GLY A 230 -71.93 -8.03 -21.03
N GLY A 231 -72.84 -7.43 -20.25
CA GLY A 231 -73.83 -8.18 -19.45
C GLY A 231 -74.22 -7.55 -18.10
N ALA A 232 -75.46 -7.07 -17.99
CA ALA A 232 -76.06 -6.41 -16.83
C ALA A 232 -76.60 -7.37 -15.74
N SER A 233 -77.10 -6.79 -14.63
CA SER A 233 -77.85 -7.36 -13.47
C SER A 233 -76.97 -7.55 -12.23
N GLY A 234 -77.22 -7.01 -11.03
CA GLY A 234 -78.44 -6.54 -10.37
C GLY A 234 -78.28 -6.89 -8.87
N GLN A 235 -78.56 -5.93 -7.97
CA GLN A 235 -79.03 -6.12 -6.56
C GLN A 235 -78.29 -7.16 -5.66
N ASP A 236 -77.72 -6.83 -4.49
CA ASP A 236 -78.44 -6.36 -3.31
C ASP A 236 -77.53 -5.92 -2.13
N LYS A 237 -78.17 -5.18 -1.24
CA LYS A 237 -77.74 -4.47 -0.02
C LYS A 237 -77.11 -5.36 1.06
N PHE A 238 -76.24 -4.78 1.89
CA PHE A 238 -76.35 -4.82 3.36
C PHE A 238 -75.68 -3.61 4.03
N MET A 239 -76.43 -2.91 4.89
CA MET A 239 -75.97 -1.92 5.90
C MET A 239 -75.15 -2.64 7.00
N GLU A 240 -74.28 -2.05 7.81
CA GLU A 240 -74.44 -1.01 8.84
C GLU A 240 -72.99 -0.69 9.35
N ALA A 241 -72.53 0.56 9.37
CA ALA A 241 -72.63 1.57 10.45
C ALA A 241 -71.49 1.54 11.49
N GLY A 242 -70.95 2.74 11.74
CA GLY A 242 -69.99 3.09 12.79
C GLY A 242 -68.55 3.21 12.27
N GLY A 243 -67.89 4.36 12.21
CA GLY A 243 -68.16 5.70 12.72
C GLY A 243 -66.78 6.39 12.81
N GLY A 244 -66.68 7.64 12.32
CA GLY A 244 -65.48 8.48 12.47
C GLY A 244 -64.98 9.15 11.19
N ARG A 245 -65.64 10.25 10.80
CA ARG A 245 -65.08 11.29 9.90
C ARG A 245 -64.55 12.43 10.76
N TYR A 246 -63.48 13.11 10.32
CA TYR A 246 -63.38 14.58 10.07
C TYR A 246 -62.09 14.78 9.22
N PHE A 247 -62.18 15.09 7.91
CA PHE A 247 -62.12 16.43 7.25
C PHE A 247 -60.91 17.27 7.73
N VAL A 248 -59.85 17.57 6.94
CA VAL A 248 -59.68 18.31 5.66
C VAL A 248 -60.20 19.77 5.68
N GLY A 249 -59.25 20.70 5.51
CA GLY A 249 -59.42 22.12 5.18
C GLY A 249 -58.30 22.94 5.83
N GLY A 250 -57.44 23.74 5.19
CA GLY A 250 -57.48 24.35 3.86
C GLY A 250 -57.54 25.89 3.98
N GLY A 251 -56.38 26.55 3.90
CA GLY A 251 -56.22 27.92 3.37
C GLY A 251 -56.21 29.12 4.35
N GLY A 252 -55.31 30.08 4.07
CA GLY A 252 -55.63 31.51 4.16
C GLY A 252 -54.93 32.39 5.21
N GLN A 253 -53.71 32.87 4.87
CA GLN A 253 -53.30 34.28 4.78
C GLN A 253 -53.40 35.30 5.96
N SER A 254 -52.26 36.01 6.11
CA SER A 254 -52.01 37.42 6.49
C SER A 254 -52.05 37.94 7.95
N ASP A 255 -50.97 38.69 8.22
CA ASP A 255 -50.81 39.91 9.03
C ASP A 255 -50.35 39.89 10.50
N SER A 256 -49.09 40.35 10.65
CA SER A 256 -48.63 41.54 11.41
C SER A 256 -48.68 41.61 12.95
N ALA A 257 -47.55 42.12 13.48
CA ALA A 257 -47.29 42.68 14.82
C ALA A 257 -47.31 41.66 15.97
N VAL A 258 -46.30 41.52 16.83
CA VAL A 258 -45.41 42.48 17.52
C VAL A 258 -44.06 41.80 17.78
#